data_AF-A0A916HKD6-F1
#
_entry.id   AF-A0A916HKD6-F1
#
_cell.length_a   1.000
_cell.length_b   1.000
_cell.length_c   1.000
_cell.angle_alpha   90.00
_cell.angle_beta   90.00
_cell.angle_gamma   90.00
#
_symmetry.space_group_name_H-M   'P 1'
#
loop_
_entity.id
_entity.type
_entity.pdbx_description
1 polymer ?
#
loop_
_entity_poly.entity_id
_entity_poly.type
_entity_poly.pdbx_seq_one_letter_code
_entity_poly.pdbx_strand_id
1 'polypeptide(L)'
;MPNTVWGIMMIVVGYAISLLRRHILERSLLSKLKVVCLVVALLFSSWTALHTAVAQGKTWYVSTTGSDITGNGSAAAPFATIQHGVEEARNNDTVLVYPGTYYENVHVWGGAPPQPQVVIKSLSGPATTIIDGRNLDSVITVEAGTVTVEGFTLQNGGGSGLASAGYGIVVYPYWETNLVTIRHNVIKNNHDKGGVGIRGTSGSLIENNLIVSNVGGIDLDVSNTSTGQSVIRNNVIAFNQGAIGGLNLFACCGSTLHVDVINNTIISNTANYGGGVKLTATSARLANNIIAMNTAIYGGNDLYGTSPGAVIEFNDISDGQLAGISGNISSPPLLADPINGDYHLTANSQCINAGTATGAPLTDFEGDPRPYGSGVDVGADEFVWLSDNLAPVSSVASPMFADPDFTVSWQGNDQGGSGIDHFDLQVKDGLQGSWTDWLTHTHNLQATYNGNIGHTYYFQSRAIDHAGNIEPYPGGNGDTSTFVGPNLASSMKRVTLPSGDLSVGSLLTYTIIVRNTQSIDASSRLTDTLPAYTQYVTNSLTSSAEPASFDSGVGDNGAIVWNGSVSSATPVSITFEVELLTDAPANLPIHNTVFIDDGWNHVLTRLAFAPSHDVYLPLAMKSH
;
A
#
# COMPACT_ATOMS: atom_id res chain seq x y z
N MET A 1 16.83 11.60 45.11
CA MET A 1 15.98 11.92 46.29
C MET A 1 14.50 11.82 45.89
N PRO A 2 13.80 10.69 46.09
CA PRO A 2 12.36 10.58 45.76
C PRO A 2 11.40 10.52 46.97
N ASN A 3 11.90 10.54 48.21
CA ASN A 3 11.08 10.20 49.40
C ASN A 3 10.33 11.35 50.08
N THR A 4 10.35 12.58 49.55
CA THR A 4 9.73 13.74 50.23
C THR A 4 8.31 14.04 49.75
N VAL A 5 7.98 13.78 48.48
CA VAL A 5 6.66 14.13 47.92
C VAL A 5 5.56 13.16 48.38
N TRP A 6 5.86 11.86 48.39
CA TRP A 6 4.94 10.82 48.90
C TRP A 6 4.63 10.99 50.39
N GLY A 7 5.62 11.44 51.18
CA GLY A 7 5.44 11.77 52.59
C GLY A 7 4.51 12.96 52.82
N ILE A 8 4.62 14.01 52.00
CA ILE A 8 3.73 15.18 52.07
C ILE A 8 2.30 14.79 51.64
N MET A 9 2.16 13.94 50.62
CA MET A 9 0.85 13.48 50.13
C MET A 9 0.09 12.65 51.18
N MET A 10 0.80 11.75 51.88
CA MET A 10 0.23 10.97 52.99
C MET A 10 -0.15 11.84 54.20
N ILE A 11 0.59 12.91 54.49
CA ILE A 11 0.24 13.89 55.53
C ILE A 11 -1.03 14.64 55.16
N VAL A 12 -1.18 15.09 53.91
CA VAL A 12 -2.37 15.83 53.45
C VAL A 12 -3.62 14.94 53.44
N VAL A 13 -3.50 13.69 52.96
CA VAL A 13 -4.60 12.72 52.98
C VAL A 13 -4.98 12.33 54.41
N GLY A 14 -3.99 12.12 55.28
CA GLY A 14 -4.22 11.86 56.71
C GLY A 14 -4.92 13.03 57.42
N TYR A 15 -4.58 14.27 57.07
CA TYR A 15 -5.21 15.47 57.62
C TYR A 15 -6.66 15.63 57.13
N ALA A 16 -6.94 15.31 55.86
CA ALA A 16 -8.28 15.33 55.29
C ALA A 16 -9.20 14.28 55.94
N ILE A 17 -8.70 13.06 56.16
CA ILE A 17 -9.44 11.98 56.84
C ILE A 17 -9.69 12.31 58.32
N SER A 18 -8.72 12.95 58.99
CA SER A 18 -8.85 13.45 60.37
C SER A 18 -9.95 14.52 60.50
N LEU A 19 -10.02 15.45 59.54
CA LEU A 19 -11.08 16.47 59.47
C LEU A 19 -12.46 15.87 59.21
N LEU A 20 -12.54 14.84 58.35
CA LEU A 20 -13.77 14.08 58.06
C LEU A 20 -14.29 13.29 59.27
N ARG A 21 -13.41 12.81 60.15
CA ARG A 21 -13.82 12.06 61.36
C ARG A 21 -14.37 12.95 62.49
N ARG A 22 -14.09 14.25 62.52
CA ARG A 22 -14.44 15.09 63.67
C ARG A 22 -15.74 15.89 63.53
N HIS A 23 -16.24 16.23 62.34
CA HIS A 23 -17.37 17.17 62.21
C HIS A 23 -18.47 16.68 61.27
N ILE A 24 -19.60 16.28 61.87
CA ILE A 24 -20.86 16.05 61.17
C ILE A 24 -21.61 17.40 61.11
N LEU A 25 -21.93 17.83 59.88
CA LEU A 25 -22.93 18.84 59.48
C LEU A 25 -22.65 20.34 59.76
N GLU A 26 -21.90 21.03 58.86
CA GLU A 26 -22.16 22.45 58.57
C GLU A 26 -21.90 22.80 57.09
N ARG A 27 -22.80 23.59 56.47
CA ARG A 27 -22.76 23.96 55.04
C ARG A 27 -21.53 24.76 54.60
N SER A 28 -20.76 25.35 55.53
CA SER A 28 -19.53 26.10 55.22
C SER A 28 -18.33 25.21 54.84
N LEU A 29 -18.39 23.91 55.15
CA LEU A 29 -17.36 22.92 54.80
C LEU A 29 -17.43 22.49 53.33
N LEU A 30 -18.62 22.47 52.73
CA LEU A 30 -18.83 22.04 51.33
C LEU A 30 -18.14 22.96 50.32
N SER A 31 -18.09 24.28 50.58
CA SER A 31 -17.37 25.22 49.71
C SER A 31 -15.86 25.06 49.83
N LYS A 32 -15.34 24.82 51.04
CA LYS A 32 -13.92 24.57 51.29
C LYS A 32 -13.47 23.22 50.73
N LEU A 33 -14.31 22.19 50.80
CA LEU A 33 -14.04 20.86 50.23
C LEU A 33 -13.98 20.92 48.70
N LYS A 34 -14.85 21.71 48.05
CA LYS A 34 -14.80 21.96 46.60
C LYS A 34 -13.49 22.62 46.18
N VAL A 35 -12.99 23.59 46.95
CA VAL A 35 -11.70 24.25 46.67
C VAL A 35 -10.53 23.29 46.84
N VAL A 36 -10.54 22.45 47.89
CA VAL A 36 -9.50 21.43 48.09
C VAL A 36 -9.53 20.39 46.98
N CYS A 37 -10.71 19.90 46.58
CA CYS A 37 -10.86 18.98 45.45
C CYS A 37 -10.42 19.62 44.12
N LEU A 38 -10.70 20.91 43.91
CA LEU A 38 -10.25 21.64 42.71
C LEU A 38 -8.73 21.81 42.68
N VAL A 39 -8.10 22.12 43.82
CA VAL A 39 -6.64 22.24 43.92
C VAL A 39 -5.97 20.87 43.77
N VAL A 40 -6.53 19.80 44.33
CA VAL A 40 -6.06 18.43 44.13
C VAL A 40 -6.23 17.99 42.67
N ALA A 41 -7.35 18.34 42.03
CA ALA A 41 -7.60 18.04 40.61
C ALA A 41 -6.66 18.83 39.69
N LEU A 42 -6.37 20.10 40.01
CA LEU A 42 -5.41 20.92 39.26
C LEU A 42 -3.97 20.42 39.43
N LEU A 43 -3.58 20.01 40.64
CA LEU A 43 -2.27 19.38 40.90
C LEU A 43 -2.15 17.98 40.28
N PHE A 44 -3.25 17.21 40.19
CA PHE A 44 -3.31 15.96 39.42
C PHE A 44 -3.19 16.23 37.92
N SER A 45 -3.90 17.24 37.40
CA SER A 45 -3.88 17.58 35.96
C SER A 45 -2.51 18.11 35.51
N SER A 46 -1.81 18.84 36.37
CA SER A 46 -0.44 19.29 36.11
C SER A 46 0.59 18.18 36.32
N TRP A 47 0.32 17.19 37.18
CA TRP A 47 1.15 15.98 37.30
C TRP A 47 0.97 15.03 36.11
N THR A 48 -0.25 14.82 35.63
CA THR A 48 -0.52 14.05 34.40
C THR A 48 0.06 14.75 33.17
N ALA A 49 -0.05 16.07 33.08
CA ALA A 49 0.52 16.84 31.97
C ALA A 49 2.07 16.89 31.99
N LEU A 50 2.71 16.70 33.14
CA LEU A 50 4.18 16.64 33.25
C LEU A 50 4.75 15.21 33.14
N HIS A 51 3.92 14.17 32.99
CA HIS A 51 4.36 12.76 32.92
C HIS A 51 3.80 11.94 31.74
N THR A 52 3.10 12.54 30.78
CA THR A 52 2.71 11.83 29.54
C THR A 52 3.03 12.62 28.28
N ALA A 53 4.27 13.09 28.17
CA ALA A 53 4.92 13.12 26.86
C ALA A 53 5.81 11.88 26.82
N VAL A 54 5.29 10.73 26.38
CA VAL A 54 6.17 9.66 25.88
C VAL A 54 6.87 10.30 24.68
N ALA A 55 8.17 10.55 24.80
CA ALA A 55 8.94 11.01 23.66
C ALA A 55 8.74 9.98 22.54
N GLN A 56 8.22 10.42 21.38
CA GLN A 56 8.09 9.56 20.21
C GLN A 56 9.49 9.04 19.86
N GLY A 57 9.66 7.72 19.88
CA GLY A 57 10.95 7.12 19.54
C GLY A 57 11.36 7.42 18.11
N LYS A 58 12.66 7.41 17.86
CA LYS A 58 13.24 7.69 16.55
C LYS A 58 13.00 6.51 15.61
N THR A 59 12.82 6.79 14.32
CA THR A 59 12.82 5.76 13.27
C THR A 59 14.19 5.67 12.62
N TRP A 60 14.73 4.45 12.57
CA TRP A 60 15.96 4.07 11.89
C TRP A 60 15.60 3.28 10.63
N TYR A 61 16.06 3.76 9.47
CA TYR A 61 15.73 3.16 8.17
C TYR A 61 16.83 2.21 7.72
N VAL A 62 16.45 1.02 7.28
CA VAL A 62 17.35 -0.04 6.79
C VAL A 62 16.96 -0.44 5.36
N SER A 63 17.94 -0.54 4.46
CA SER A 63 17.76 -0.94 3.06
C SER A 63 18.92 -1.81 2.58
N THR A 64 18.67 -2.79 1.71
CA THR A 64 19.72 -3.59 1.06
C THR A 64 20.70 -2.77 0.20
N THR A 65 20.33 -1.53 -0.15
CA THR A 65 21.18 -0.56 -0.86
C THR A 65 21.80 0.50 0.05
N GLY A 66 21.57 0.41 1.37
CA GLY A 66 22.12 1.30 2.39
C GLY A 66 23.60 1.09 2.67
N SER A 67 24.11 1.71 3.73
CA SER A 67 25.51 1.57 4.16
C SER A 67 25.63 1.74 5.67
N ASP A 68 26.26 0.79 6.36
CA ASP A 68 26.57 0.91 7.80
C ASP A 68 27.81 1.77 8.06
N ILE A 69 28.55 2.15 7.01
CA ILE A 69 29.75 3.01 7.12
C ILE A 69 29.38 4.48 6.93
N THR A 70 28.51 4.76 5.96
CA THR A 70 28.18 6.12 5.51
C THR A 70 26.70 6.49 5.69
N GLY A 71 25.83 5.51 5.91
CA GLY A 71 24.43 5.75 6.26
C GLY A 71 24.33 6.32 7.67
N ASN A 72 23.32 7.16 7.88
CA ASN A 72 23.01 7.73 9.20
C ASN A 72 21.66 7.24 9.75
N GLY A 73 21.08 6.23 9.08
CA GLY A 73 19.82 5.60 9.44
C GLY A 73 18.59 6.48 9.19
N SER A 74 18.71 7.55 8.40
CA SER A 74 17.56 8.30 7.88
C SER A 74 17.04 7.68 6.58
N ALA A 75 15.82 8.03 6.16
CA ALA A 75 15.23 7.54 4.90
C ALA A 75 16.09 7.87 3.67
N ALA A 76 16.83 8.99 3.69
CA ALA A 76 17.70 9.41 2.58
C ALA A 76 19.08 8.73 2.60
N ALA A 77 19.51 8.20 3.75
CA ALA A 77 20.80 7.53 3.91
C ALA A 77 20.64 6.35 4.91
N PRO A 78 19.91 5.30 4.52
CA PRO A 78 19.58 4.19 5.40
C PRO A 78 20.82 3.34 5.73
N PHE A 79 20.74 2.60 6.83
CA PHE A 79 21.70 1.55 7.15
C PHE A 79 21.55 0.37 6.18
N ALA A 80 22.62 -0.42 6.02
CA ALA A 80 22.63 -1.61 5.16
C ALA A 80 22.04 -2.83 5.87
N THR A 81 22.29 -2.96 7.18
CA THR A 81 21.92 -4.13 7.97
C THR A 81 20.88 -3.83 9.03
N ILE A 82 20.03 -4.83 9.32
CA ILE A 82 19.03 -4.75 10.38
C ILE A 82 19.74 -4.76 11.74
N GLN A 83 20.77 -5.57 11.89
CA GLN A 83 21.57 -5.63 13.12
C GLN A 83 22.12 -4.27 13.51
N HIS A 84 22.68 -3.50 12.56
CA HIS A 84 23.19 -2.17 12.87
C HIS A 84 22.08 -1.21 13.29
N GLY A 85 20.90 -1.28 12.66
CA GLY A 85 19.73 -0.53 13.10
C GLY A 85 19.30 -0.86 14.53
N VAL A 86 19.35 -2.14 14.91
CA VAL A 86 19.04 -2.60 16.28
C VAL A 86 20.07 -2.08 17.30
N GLU A 87 21.35 -2.03 16.94
CA GLU A 87 22.43 -1.52 17.79
C GLU A 87 22.34 -0.01 18.07
N GLU A 88 21.83 0.75 17.09
CA GLU A 88 21.61 2.19 17.21
C GLU A 88 20.31 2.54 17.95
N ALA A 89 19.31 1.65 17.89
CA ALA A 89 18.00 1.85 18.48
C ALA A 89 18.05 2.00 20.00
N ARG A 90 17.26 2.94 20.52
CA ARG A 90 17.03 3.19 21.94
C ARG A 90 15.57 2.90 22.30
N ASN A 91 15.21 3.14 23.56
CA ASN A 91 13.86 2.83 24.05
C ASN A 91 12.77 3.58 23.26
N ASN A 92 11.80 2.81 22.78
CA ASN A 92 10.68 3.18 21.92
C ASN A 92 11.04 3.47 20.45
N ASP A 93 12.31 3.27 20.03
CA ASP A 93 12.71 3.45 18.64
C ASP A 93 12.13 2.34 17.74
N THR A 94 12.02 2.67 16.46
CA THR A 94 11.59 1.74 15.40
C THR A 94 12.71 1.54 14.39
N VAL A 95 13.10 0.30 14.14
CA VAL A 95 13.91 -0.12 13.00
C VAL A 95 12.95 -0.47 11.86
N LEU A 96 12.82 0.42 10.87
CA LEU A 96 11.93 0.30 9.73
C LEU A 96 12.70 -0.20 8.50
N VAL A 97 12.33 -1.37 8.00
CA VAL A 97 13.09 -2.12 7.00
C VAL A 97 12.41 -2.08 5.64
N TYR A 98 13.10 -1.60 4.61
CA TYR A 98 12.64 -1.59 3.22
C TYR A 98 12.63 -2.99 2.59
N PRO A 99 11.82 -3.22 1.54
CA PRO A 99 11.79 -4.48 0.80
C PRO A 99 13.17 -4.99 0.41
N GLY A 100 13.36 -6.30 0.50
CA GLY A 100 14.60 -6.97 0.16
C GLY A 100 14.85 -8.22 1.00
N THR A 101 15.90 -8.95 0.63
CA THR A 101 16.39 -10.11 1.38
C THR A 101 17.63 -9.72 2.17
N TYR A 102 17.54 -9.85 3.50
CA TYR A 102 18.61 -9.59 4.44
C TYR A 102 19.17 -10.91 4.93
N TYR A 103 20.46 -11.14 4.68
CA TYR A 103 21.16 -12.36 5.07
C TYR A 103 21.84 -12.13 6.42
N GLU A 104 21.06 -12.27 7.50
CA GLU A 104 21.46 -11.89 8.85
C GLU A 104 20.87 -12.86 9.89
N ASN A 105 21.54 -12.92 11.04
CA ASN A 105 20.99 -13.46 12.28
C ASN A 105 20.92 -12.29 13.26
N VAL A 106 19.73 -11.71 13.44
CA VAL A 106 19.55 -10.47 14.19
C VAL A 106 19.46 -10.77 15.68
N HIS A 107 20.21 -10.02 16.48
CA HIS A 107 20.33 -10.25 17.90
C HIS A 107 20.04 -8.97 18.70
N VAL A 108 19.04 -9.06 19.57
CA VAL A 108 18.69 -8.02 20.54
C VAL A 108 19.36 -8.34 21.88
N TRP A 109 20.54 -7.78 22.09
CA TRP A 109 21.40 -8.06 23.24
C TRP A 109 20.84 -7.50 24.55
N GLY A 110 20.99 -8.27 25.62
CA GLY A 110 20.72 -7.82 26.99
C GLY A 110 21.89 -7.10 27.64
N GLY A 111 21.80 -5.77 27.76
CA GLY A 111 22.73 -4.94 28.51
C GLY A 111 22.32 -4.72 29.97
N ALA A 112 23.08 -3.87 30.68
CA ALA A 112 22.62 -3.33 31.97
C ALA A 112 21.34 -2.50 31.77
N PRO A 113 20.38 -2.52 32.72
CA PRO A 113 19.14 -1.76 32.61
C PRO A 113 19.37 -0.25 32.30
N PRO A 114 18.44 0.41 31.59
CA PRO A 114 17.16 -0.12 31.12
C PRO A 114 17.30 -1.04 29.90
N GLN A 115 16.48 -2.10 29.85
CA GLN A 115 16.46 -3.05 28.74
C GLN A 115 15.88 -2.42 27.46
N PRO A 116 16.28 -2.90 26.27
CA PRO A 116 15.82 -2.32 25.00
C PRO A 116 14.31 -2.44 24.84
N GLN A 117 13.69 -1.37 24.35
CA GLN A 117 12.30 -1.35 23.91
C GLN A 117 12.28 -0.98 22.43
N VAL A 118 12.25 -1.96 21.54
CA VAL A 118 12.50 -1.74 20.11
C VAL A 118 11.42 -2.39 19.27
N VAL A 119 10.96 -1.67 18.25
CA VAL A 119 10.07 -2.19 17.21
C VAL A 119 10.91 -2.47 15.97
N ILE A 120 10.99 -3.73 15.54
CA ILE A 120 11.59 -4.13 14.27
C ILE A 120 10.42 -4.41 13.32
N LYS A 121 10.29 -3.59 12.27
CA LYS A 121 9.11 -3.61 11.41
C LYS A 121 9.49 -3.51 9.93
N SER A 122 8.88 -4.38 9.13
CA SER A 122 8.92 -4.28 7.67
C SER A 122 8.02 -3.14 7.18
N LEU A 123 8.49 -2.41 6.17
CA LEU A 123 7.69 -1.37 5.50
C LEU A 123 6.60 -1.96 4.60
N SER A 124 6.85 -3.10 3.95
CA SER A 124 6.02 -3.63 2.86
C SER A 124 5.56 -5.06 3.10
N GLY A 125 5.55 -5.48 4.36
CA GLY A 125 5.03 -6.77 4.78
C GLY A 125 5.92 -7.97 4.41
N PRO A 126 5.47 -9.19 4.79
CA PRO A 126 6.30 -10.38 4.76
C PRO A 126 6.53 -10.91 3.34
N ALA A 127 5.67 -10.54 2.38
CA ALA A 127 5.79 -10.97 0.98
C ALA A 127 7.05 -10.43 0.27
N THR A 128 7.59 -9.29 0.73
CA THR A 128 8.70 -8.60 0.06
C THR A 128 9.90 -8.29 0.95
N THR A 129 9.77 -8.47 2.27
CA THR A 129 10.87 -8.25 3.23
C THR A 129 11.21 -9.55 3.94
N ILE A 130 12.38 -10.11 3.63
CA ILE A 130 12.81 -11.43 4.06
C ILE A 130 14.07 -11.28 4.92
N ILE A 131 14.10 -11.93 6.09
CA ILE A 131 15.32 -12.16 6.85
C ILE A 131 15.65 -13.65 6.74
N ASP A 132 16.82 -13.95 6.19
CA ASP A 132 17.30 -15.30 5.90
C ASP A 132 18.51 -15.63 6.76
N GLY A 133 18.32 -16.56 7.71
CA GLY A 133 19.33 -16.96 8.70
C GLY A 133 20.41 -17.91 8.17
N ARG A 134 20.35 -18.31 6.89
CA ARG A 134 21.33 -19.16 6.19
C ARG A 134 21.74 -20.46 6.89
N ASN A 135 20.87 -20.99 7.74
CA ASN A 135 21.06 -22.17 8.59
C ASN A 135 22.23 -22.04 9.58
N LEU A 136 22.57 -20.81 10.00
CA LEU A 136 23.73 -20.53 10.85
C LEU A 136 23.38 -20.40 12.34
N ASP A 137 22.27 -19.73 12.63
CA ASP A 137 21.68 -19.54 13.96
C ASP A 137 20.16 -19.31 13.78
N SER A 138 19.43 -19.00 14.86
CA SER A 138 18.07 -18.46 14.77
C SER A 138 18.06 -17.17 13.94
N VAL A 139 16.96 -16.91 13.23
CA VAL A 139 16.86 -15.70 12.38
C VAL A 139 16.82 -14.44 13.25
N ILE A 140 16.05 -14.48 14.34
CA ILE A 140 16.03 -13.43 15.36
C ILE A 140 16.18 -14.04 16.76
N THR A 141 17.10 -13.49 17.55
CA THR A 141 17.30 -13.83 18.96
C THR A 141 17.02 -12.61 19.84
N VAL A 142 16.15 -12.77 20.84
CA VAL A 142 15.82 -11.73 21.83
C VAL A 142 16.24 -12.19 23.23
N GLU A 143 17.31 -11.58 23.74
CA GLU A 143 17.85 -11.92 25.05
C GLU A 143 17.34 -11.02 26.17
N ALA A 144 16.94 -9.79 25.85
CA ALA A 144 16.35 -8.89 26.83
C ALA A 144 15.36 -7.90 26.22
N GLY A 145 14.46 -7.39 27.06
CA GLY A 145 13.67 -6.21 26.78
C GLY A 145 12.25 -6.48 26.29
N THR A 146 11.65 -5.42 25.71
CA THR A 146 10.32 -5.47 25.09
C THR A 146 10.46 -5.27 23.59
N VAL A 147 10.26 -6.33 22.82
CA VAL A 147 10.55 -6.33 21.38
C VAL A 147 9.29 -6.62 20.58
N THR A 148 9.04 -5.81 19.56
CA THR A 148 8.03 -6.11 18.53
C THR A 148 8.74 -6.54 17.26
N VAL A 149 8.34 -7.68 16.69
CA VAL A 149 8.77 -8.14 15.37
C VAL A 149 7.55 -8.22 14.46
N GLU A 150 7.53 -7.40 13.41
CA GLU A 150 6.33 -7.22 12.58
C GLU A 150 6.61 -7.23 11.07
N GLY A 151 5.88 -8.06 10.33
CA GLY A 151 5.78 -7.95 8.88
C GLY A 151 6.91 -8.62 8.08
N PHE A 152 7.60 -9.63 8.60
CA PHE A 152 8.73 -10.27 7.92
C PHE A 152 8.43 -11.69 7.48
N THR A 153 9.04 -12.12 6.36
CA THR A 153 9.32 -13.54 6.18
C THR A 153 10.62 -13.88 6.94
N LEU A 154 10.56 -14.84 7.86
CA LEU A 154 11.70 -15.33 8.63
C LEU A 154 11.97 -16.79 8.26
N GLN A 155 13.12 -17.04 7.65
CA GLN A 155 13.42 -18.36 7.09
C GLN A 155 14.86 -18.81 7.26
N ASN A 156 15.06 -20.11 7.11
CA ASN A 156 16.37 -20.76 7.14
C ASN A 156 17.14 -20.43 8.44
N GLY A 157 16.46 -20.33 9.58
CA GLY A 157 17.11 -20.42 10.88
C GLY A 157 17.66 -21.84 11.09
N GLY A 158 18.78 -21.98 11.79
CA GLY A 158 19.39 -23.28 12.06
C GLY A 158 20.52 -23.18 13.08
N GLY A 159 21.49 -24.07 12.98
CA GLY A 159 22.75 -23.98 13.69
C GLY A 159 22.73 -24.59 15.09
N SER A 160 23.87 -25.15 15.51
CA SER A 160 24.05 -25.80 16.82
C SER A 160 24.83 -24.94 17.83
N GLY A 161 25.07 -23.66 17.51
CA GLY A 161 26.03 -22.80 18.21
C GLY A 161 25.63 -22.39 19.63
N LEU A 162 24.34 -22.37 19.94
CA LEU A 162 23.78 -22.07 21.27
C LEU A 162 22.70 -23.11 21.62
N ALA A 163 22.46 -23.36 22.91
CA ALA A 163 21.52 -24.39 23.39
C ALA A 163 20.06 -24.20 22.90
N SER A 164 19.75 -23.05 22.30
CA SER A 164 18.44 -22.63 21.81
C SER A 164 18.45 -22.12 20.35
N ALA A 165 19.50 -22.39 19.57
CA ALA A 165 19.60 -22.02 18.15
C ALA A 165 18.65 -22.84 17.26
N GLY A 166 18.26 -22.31 16.10
CA GLY A 166 17.40 -22.99 15.13
C GLY A 166 15.92 -22.57 15.12
N TYR A 167 15.60 -21.37 15.61
CA TYR A 167 14.25 -20.82 15.47
C TYR A 167 14.17 -19.76 14.37
N GLY A 168 12.97 -19.51 13.86
CA GLY A 168 12.68 -18.23 13.21
C GLY A 168 12.83 -17.08 14.20
N ILE A 169 12.22 -17.21 15.39
CA ILE A 169 12.41 -16.28 16.51
C ILE A 169 12.60 -17.07 17.80
N VAL A 170 13.65 -16.75 18.57
CA VAL A 170 13.83 -17.27 19.92
C VAL A 170 13.93 -16.15 20.94
N VAL A 171 13.25 -16.31 22.08
CA VAL A 171 13.33 -15.44 23.24
C VAL A 171 13.95 -16.22 24.38
N TYR A 172 15.07 -15.72 24.91
CA TYR A 172 15.83 -16.38 25.95
C TYR A 172 16.32 -15.36 27.00
N PRO A 173 15.61 -15.18 28.12
CA PRO A 173 15.92 -14.18 29.14
C PRO A 173 17.13 -14.60 30.00
N TYR A 174 18.03 -13.64 30.26
CA TYR A 174 19.16 -13.84 31.19
C TYR A 174 18.95 -13.19 32.57
N TRP A 175 18.28 -12.04 32.65
CA TRP A 175 18.25 -11.21 33.87
C TRP A 175 16.85 -10.77 34.31
N GLU A 176 15.89 -10.63 33.39
CA GLU A 176 14.52 -10.14 33.63
C GLU A 176 13.50 -10.84 32.72
N THR A 177 12.21 -10.56 32.92
CA THR A 177 11.12 -11.06 32.06
C THR A 177 11.15 -10.33 30.71
N ASN A 178 11.28 -11.08 29.62
CA ASN A 178 11.19 -10.54 28.26
C ASN A 178 9.75 -10.61 27.77
N LEU A 179 9.26 -9.51 27.21
CA LEU A 179 7.94 -9.44 26.59
C LEU A 179 8.13 -9.24 25.09
N VAL A 180 7.57 -10.13 24.29
CA VAL A 180 7.63 -9.97 22.82
C VAL A 180 6.23 -9.87 22.22
N THR A 181 6.11 -9.04 21.21
CA THR A 181 4.98 -9.04 20.28
C THR A 181 5.48 -9.53 18.94
N ILE A 182 4.99 -10.68 18.50
CA ILE A 182 5.33 -11.28 17.20
C ILE A 182 4.06 -11.25 16.37
N ARG A 183 4.05 -10.46 15.28
CA ARG A 183 2.83 -10.33 14.46
C ARG A 183 3.03 -10.09 12.97
N HIS A 184 2.07 -10.52 12.16
CA HIS A 184 2.10 -10.33 10.69
C HIS A 184 3.35 -10.92 10.03
N ASN A 185 3.94 -11.97 10.61
CA ASN A 185 5.13 -12.61 10.06
C ASN A 185 4.78 -13.93 9.34
N VAL A 186 5.59 -14.27 8.33
CA VAL A 186 5.62 -15.61 7.72
C VAL A 186 6.88 -16.31 8.21
N ILE A 187 6.74 -17.26 9.13
CA ILE A 187 7.86 -17.97 9.76
C ILE A 187 7.93 -19.38 9.16
N LYS A 188 8.91 -19.62 8.30
CA LYS A 188 8.95 -20.87 7.51
C LYS A 188 10.33 -21.46 7.33
N ASN A 189 10.39 -22.78 7.13
CA ASN A 189 11.63 -23.50 6.81
C ASN A 189 12.77 -23.20 7.80
N ASN A 190 12.44 -23.09 9.09
CA ASN A 190 13.45 -22.99 10.14
C ASN A 190 13.77 -24.40 10.67
N HIS A 191 15.06 -24.68 10.74
CA HIS A 191 15.65 -25.98 10.96
C HIS A 191 16.14 -26.14 12.41
N ASP A 192 16.33 -27.38 12.86
CA ASP A 192 16.79 -27.79 14.20
C ASP A 192 15.78 -27.65 15.38
N LYS A 193 15.01 -26.55 15.48
CA LYS A 193 14.09 -26.37 16.62
C LYS A 193 12.65 -25.99 16.31
N GLY A 194 12.39 -24.98 15.47
CA GLY A 194 11.00 -24.61 15.14
C GLY A 194 10.79 -23.18 14.65
N GLY A 195 9.53 -22.73 14.61
CA GLY A 195 9.17 -21.39 14.20
C GLY A 195 9.46 -20.37 15.29
N VAL A 196 8.81 -20.52 16.45
CA VAL A 196 8.93 -19.58 17.58
C VAL A 196 9.26 -20.33 18.87
N GLY A 197 10.28 -19.88 19.59
CA GLY A 197 10.63 -20.40 20.91
C GLY A 197 10.61 -19.32 21.98
N ILE A 198 9.70 -19.39 22.95
CA ILE A 198 9.67 -18.51 24.12
C ILE A 198 10.11 -19.32 25.33
N ARG A 199 11.32 -19.07 25.82
CA ARG A 199 11.92 -19.79 26.95
C ARG A 199 11.93 -18.92 28.20
N GLY A 200 11.58 -19.48 29.35
CA GLY A 200 11.83 -18.88 30.67
C GLY A 200 11.03 -17.59 30.98
N THR A 201 10.10 -17.17 30.13
CA THR A 201 9.27 -15.95 30.27
C THR A 201 7.83 -16.19 29.81
N SER A 202 6.90 -15.37 30.30
CA SER A 202 5.50 -15.33 29.84
C SER A 202 5.00 -13.89 29.79
N GLY A 203 3.85 -13.65 29.13
CA GLY A 203 3.34 -12.30 28.86
C GLY A 203 3.49 -11.85 27.42
N SER A 204 3.96 -12.73 26.52
CA SER A 204 4.15 -12.43 25.11
C SER A 204 2.85 -12.52 24.32
N LEU A 205 2.76 -11.72 23.25
CA LEU A 205 1.68 -11.75 22.27
C LEU A 205 2.21 -12.32 20.95
N ILE A 206 1.58 -13.39 20.46
CA ILE A 206 1.86 -13.98 19.16
C ILE A 206 0.55 -13.96 18.37
N GLU A 207 0.45 -13.07 17.38
CA GLU A 207 -0.79 -12.88 16.63
C GLU A 207 -0.60 -12.69 15.12
N ASN A 208 -1.55 -13.13 14.31
CA ASN A 208 -1.53 -12.90 12.86
C ASN A 208 -0.24 -13.39 12.18
N ASN A 209 0.32 -14.52 12.62
CA ASN A 209 1.49 -15.13 11.97
C ASN A 209 1.11 -16.40 11.21
N LEU A 210 1.74 -16.60 10.06
CA LEU A 210 1.77 -17.89 9.36
C LEU A 210 3.05 -18.62 9.75
N ILE A 211 2.92 -19.72 10.49
CA ILE A 211 4.03 -20.53 10.99
C ILE A 211 3.96 -21.90 10.32
N VAL A 212 4.80 -22.09 9.30
CA VAL A 212 4.65 -23.21 8.36
C VAL A 212 5.94 -23.92 8.00
N SER A 213 5.92 -25.25 7.89
CA SER A 213 7.06 -26.05 7.40
C SER A 213 8.36 -25.88 8.21
N ASN A 214 8.26 -25.68 9.52
CA ASN A 214 9.42 -25.63 10.42
C ASN A 214 9.62 -26.98 11.14
N VAL A 215 10.76 -27.16 11.81
CA VAL A 215 11.05 -28.32 12.68
C VAL A 215 10.31 -28.24 14.05
N GLY A 216 9.10 -27.69 14.02
CA GLY A 216 8.22 -27.38 15.16
C GLY A 216 7.54 -26.02 15.01
N GLY A 217 6.32 -25.85 15.50
CA GLY A 217 5.58 -24.60 15.41
C GLY A 217 6.02 -23.59 16.48
N ILE A 218 5.25 -23.48 17.56
CA ILE A 218 5.54 -22.61 18.70
C ILE A 218 5.86 -23.46 19.93
N ASP A 219 6.98 -23.18 20.58
CA ASP A 219 7.34 -23.71 21.88
C ASP A 219 7.30 -22.61 22.94
N LEU A 220 6.30 -22.67 23.81
CA LEU A 220 6.16 -21.79 24.98
C LEU A 220 6.50 -22.60 26.23
N ASP A 221 7.75 -22.46 26.67
CA ASP A 221 8.34 -23.21 27.78
C ASP A 221 8.73 -22.26 28.91
N VAL A 222 7.97 -22.33 29.99
CA VAL A 222 8.17 -21.52 31.18
C VAL A 222 8.83 -22.36 32.28
N SER A 223 10.09 -22.05 32.59
CA SER A 223 10.88 -22.73 33.62
C SER A 223 11.13 -21.91 34.90
N ASN A 224 10.68 -20.65 34.94
CA ASN A 224 10.82 -19.71 36.07
C ASN A 224 9.44 -19.23 36.57
N THR A 225 9.38 -18.60 37.75
CA THR A 225 8.14 -17.99 38.28
C THR A 225 7.69 -16.84 37.37
N SER A 226 6.78 -17.10 36.44
CA SER A 226 6.23 -16.09 35.55
C SER A 226 4.82 -15.69 36.01
N THR A 227 4.46 -14.42 35.80
CA THR A 227 3.17 -13.85 36.24
C THR A 227 2.39 -13.20 35.09
N GLY A 228 2.98 -13.14 33.89
CA GLY A 228 2.36 -12.55 32.71
C GLY A 228 1.45 -13.53 31.97
N GLN A 229 0.30 -13.06 31.51
CA GLN A 229 -0.60 -13.80 30.62
C GLN A 229 -0.05 -13.75 29.19
N SER A 230 0.34 -14.89 28.62
CA SER A 230 0.67 -14.99 27.20
C SER A 230 -0.60 -15.11 26.36
N VAL A 231 -0.58 -14.59 25.14
CA VAL A 231 -1.70 -14.69 24.19
C VAL A 231 -1.17 -15.19 22.85
N ILE A 232 -1.73 -16.28 22.35
CA ILE A 232 -1.47 -16.83 21.02
C ILE A 232 -2.81 -16.79 20.30
N ARG A 233 -2.98 -15.87 19.34
CA ARG A 233 -4.27 -15.72 18.69
C ARG A 233 -4.20 -15.47 17.20
N ASN A 234 -5.21 -15.90 16.46
CA ASN A 234 -5.33 -15.52 15.05
C ASN A 234 -4.09 -15.89 14.23
N ASN A 235 -3.45 -17.03 14.55
CA ASN A 235 -2.32 -17.54 13.79
C ASN A 235 -2.73 -18.76 12.98
N VAL A 236 -2.08 -18.97 11.85
CA VAL A 236 -2.12 -20.22 11.10
C VAL A 236 -0.82 -20.98 11.37
N ILE A 237 -0.93 -22.17 11.96
CA ILE A 237 0.20 -23.00 12.38
C ILE A 237 0.06 -24.36 11.70
N ALA A 238 0.79 -24.55 10.60
CA ALA A 238 0.54 -25.66 9.69
C ALA A 238 1.81 -26.39 9.25
N PHE A 239 1.69 -27.70 9.00
CA PHE A 239 2.76 -28.50 8.37
C PHE A 239 4.12 -28.46 9.10
N ASN A 240 4.15 -28.15 10.39
CA ASN A 240 5.39 -28.20 11.18
C ASN A 240 5.65 -29.64 11.65
N GLN A 241 6.91 -30.08 11.59
CA GLN A 241 7.28 -31.47 11.85
C GLN A 241 8.53 -31.59 12.70
N GLY A 242 8.41 -32.12 13.91
CA GLY A 242 9.56 -32.28 14.79
C GLY A 242 9.22 -32.88 16.15
N ALA A 243 10.02 -32.53 17.17
CA ALA A 243 9.71 -32.91 18.55
C ALA A 243 8.49 -32.13 19.09
N ILE A 244 8.25 -30.95 18.54
CA ILE A 244 7.11 -30.07 18.78
C ILE A 244 6.25 -30.09 17.51
N GLY A 245 4.93 -30.21 17.68
CA GLY A 245 3.97 -30.13 16.59
C GLY A 245 3.59 -28.69 16.30
N GLY A 246 2.30 -28.37 16.37
CA GLY A 246 1.82 -26.99 16.27
C GLY A 246 2.24 -26.16 17.49
N LEU A 247 1.82 -26.56 18.68
CA LEU A 247 2.07 -25.85 19.95
C LEU A 247 2.59 -26.79 21.03
N ASN A 248 3.67 -26.43 21.70
CA ASN A 248 4.06 -26.99 23.00
C ASN A 248 3.86 -25.94 24.08
N LEU A 249 2.94 -26.20 25.01
CA LEU A 249 2.61 -25.33 26.14
C LEU A 249 3.09 -25.99 27.43
N PHE A 250 4.30 -25.66 27.85
CA PHE A 250 5.02 -26.38 28.89
C PHE A 250 5.38 -25.49 30.08
N ALA A 251 5.16 -26.03 31.28
CA ALA A 251 5.59 -25.46 32.55
C ALA A 251 6.30 -26.55 33.36
N CYS A 252 7.42 -26.22 33.99
CA CYS A 252 8.18 -27.16 34.84
C CYS A 252 8.62 -26.54 36.16
N CYS A 253 9.19 -27.36 37.06
CA CYS A 253 9.87 -26.88 38.27
C CYS A 253 8.99 -26.03 39.22
N GLY A 254 7.67 -26.24 39.20
CA GLY A 254 6.72 -25.48 40.01
C GLY A 254 6.33 -24.11 39.42
N SER A 255 6.72 -23.81 38.17
CA SER A 255 6.26 -22.62 37.45
C SER A 255 4.78 -22.72 37.08
N THR A 256 4.18 -21.58 36.73
CA THR A 256 2.82 -21.51 36.20
C THR A 256 2.83 -20.77 34.88
N LEU A 257 2.30 -21.40 33.84
CA LEU A 257 2.08 -20.77 32.54
C LEU A 257 0.60 -20.40 32.44
N HIS A 258 0.35 -19.09 32.34
CA HIS A 258 -0.94 -18.51 31.98
C HIS A 258 -0.96 -18.20 30.48
N VAL A 259 -1.84 -18.86 29.72
CA VAL A 259 -1.91 -18.68 28.27
C VAL A 259 -3.33 -18.75 27.73
N ASP A 260 -3.66 -17.79 26.87
CA ASP A 260 -4.87 -17.80 26.04
C ASP A 260 -4.48 -18.17 24.61
N VAL A 261 -5.05 -19.25 24.10
CA VAL A 261 -4.90 -19.72 22.72
C VAL A 261 -6.26 -19.55 22.05
N ILE A 262 -6.40 -18.53 21.20
CA ILE A 262 -7.71 -18.08 20.72
C ILE A 262 -7.73 -17.93 19.19
N ASN A 263 -8.73 -18.48 18.50
CA ASN A 263 -8.91 -18.27 17.07
C ASN A 263 -7.65 -18.63 16.25
N ASN A 264 -7.01 -19.76 16.52
CA ASN A 264 -5.90 -20.23 15.69
C ASN A 264 -6.36 -21.38 14.79
N THR A 265 -5.74 -21.52 13.62
CA THR A 265 -5.89 -22.69 12.74
C THR A 265 -4.61 -23.53 12.85
N ILE A 266 -4.69 -24.66 13.56
CA ILE A 266 -3.55 -25.54 13.91
C ILE A 266 -3.76 -26.89 13.23
N ILE A 267 -3.12 -27.08 12.07
CA ILE A 267 -3.42 -28.23 11.21
C ILE A 267 -2.19 -28.93 10.63
N SER A 268 -2.32 -30.22 10.32
CA SER A 268 -1.30 -30.97 9.56
C SER A 268 0.10 -30.95 10.19
N ASN A 269 0.21 -30.68 11.49
CA ASN A 269 1.48 -30.71 12.21
C ASN A 269 1.77 -32.13 12.70
N THR A 270 3.05 -32.49 12.80
CA THR A 270 3.50 -33.81 13.25
C THR A 270 4.44 -33.70 14.44
N ALA A 271 4.16 -34.45 15.50
CA ALA A 271 4.96 -34.46 16.73
C ALA A 271 5.13 -35.86 17.34
N ASN A 272 5.94 -35.95 18.39
CA ASN A 272 5.96 -37.12 19.25
C ASN A 272 4.65 -37.28 20.05
N TYR A 273 4.14 -36.18 20.60
CA TYR A 273 2.90 -36.10 21.38
C TYR A 273 2.19 -34.79 21.06
N GLY A 274 0.87 -34.77 20.95
CA GLY A 274 0.12 -33.53 20.74
C GLY A 274 0.50 -32.88 19.41
N GLY A 275 0.26 -33.58 18.30
CA GLY A 275 0.59 -33.09 16.96
C GLY A 275 0.10 -31.66 16.75
N GLY A 276 -1.13 -31.35 17.17
CA GLY A 276 -1.65 -29.98 17.22
C GLY A 276 -1.12 -29.22 18.43
N VAL A 277 -1.58 -29.60 19.62
CA VAL A 277 -1.26 -28.95 20.90
C VAL A 277 -0.84 -30.00 21.92
N LYS A 278 0.35 -29.82 22.49
CA LYS A 278 0.76 -30.49 23.72
C LYS A 278 0.56 -29.54 24.89
N LEU A 279 -0.38 -29.87 25.76
CA LEU A 279 -0.78 -29.07 26.92
C LEU A 279 -0.30 -29.72 28.22
N THR A 280 0.76 -29.15 28.80
CA THR A 280 1.23 -29.48 30.16
C THR A 280 1.37 -28.22 31.03
N ALA A 281 0.75 -27.12 30.62
CA ALA A 281 0.67 -25.87 31.38
C ALA A 281 -0.20 -26.03 32.63
N THR A 282 -0.25 -25.04 33.51
CA THR A 282 -1.06 -25.07 34.75
C THR A 282 -2.26 -24.10 34.74
N SER A 283 -2.38 -23.23 33.72
CA SER A 283 -3.55 -22.36 33.50
C SER A 283 -3.68 -21.97 32.02
N ALA A 284 -4.34 -22.79 31.21
CA ALA A 284 -4.54 -22.50 29.78
C ALA A 284 -6.02 -22.34 29.41
N ARG A 285 -6.34 -21.36 28.59
CA ARG A 285 -7.63 -21.26 27.90
C ARG A 285 -7.44 -21.49 26.41
N LEU A 286 -8.11 -22.50 25.87
CA LEU A 286 -8.20 -22.77 24.44
C LEU A 286 -9.63 -22.45 23.99
N ALA A 287 -9.80 -21.42 23.16
CA ALA A 287 -11.10 -21.03 22.63
C ALA A 287 -11.08 -20.77 21.13
N ASN A 288 -12.14 -21.14 20.41
CA ASN A 288 -12.30 -20.87 18.98
C ASN A 288 -11.17 -21.39 18.08
N ASN A 289 -10.41 -22.41 18.46
CA ASN A 289 -9.34 -22.92 17.62
C ASN A 289 -9.81 -24.07 16.74
N ILE A 290 -9.32 -24.13 15.51
CA ILE A 290 -9.30 -25.38 14.73
C ILE A 290 -8.02 -26.11 15.11
N ILE A 291 -8.15 -27.31 15.67
CA ILE A 291 -7.04 -28.22 16.00
C ILE A 291 -7.37 -29.58 15.38
N ALA A 292 -6.99 -29.73 14.11
CA ALA A 292 -7.45 -30.82 13.27
C ALA A 292 -6.36 -31.33 12.34
N MET A 293 -6.49 -32.56 11.85
CA MET A 293 -5.59 -33.14 10.85
C MET A 293 -4.13 -33.25 11.31
N ASN A 294 -3.86 -33.11 12.60
CA ASN A 294 -2.51 -33.25 13.13
C ASN A 294 -2.19 -34.74 13.39
N THR A 295 -0.91 -35.06 13.55
CA THR A 295 -0.45 -36.44 13.79
C THR A 295 0.54 -36.50 14.94
N ALA A 296 0.37 -37.46 15.86
CA ALA A 296 1.32 -37.74 16.92
C ALA A 296 1.81 -39.20 16.88
N ILE A 297 3.10 -39.42 17.13
CA ILE A 297 3.69 -40.76 17.13
C ILE A 297 3.21 -41.59 18.32
N TYR A 298 3.16 -40.99 19.52
CA TYR A 298 2.88 -41.71 20.77
C TYR A 298 1.49 -41.46 21.34
N GLY A 299 0.82 -40.35 20.98
CA GLY A 299 -0.58 -40.12 21.36
C GLY A 299 -1.02 -38.65 21.35
N GLY A 300 -2.35 -38.47 21.28
CA GLY A 300 -3.04 -37.17 21.16
C GLY A 300 -2.67 -36.48 19.85
N ASN A 301 -3.39 -36.78 18.78
CA ASN A 301 -3.06 -36.23 17.46
C ASN A 301 -3.26 -34.72 17.47
N ASP A 302 -4.41 -34.26 17.94
CA ASP A 302 -4.75 -32.85 17.98
C ASP A 302 -4.45 -32.24 19.35
N LEU A 303 -4.88 -32.88 20.43
CA LEU A 303 -4.64 -32.39 21.78
C LEU A 303 -4.10 -33.50 22.68
N TYR A 304 -2.92 -33.28 23.26
CA TYR A 304 -2.31 -34.18 24.23
C TYR A 304 -2.05 -33.52 25.58
N GLY A 305 -2.43 -34.21 26.65
CA GLY A 305 -2.18 -33.78 28.03
C GLY A 305 -3.36 -33.03 28.64
N THR A 306 -3.24 -32.71 29.93
CA THR A 306 -4.26 -32.00 30.70
C THR A 306 -3.60 -31.04 31.68
N SER A 307 -4.25 -29.92 31.91
CA SER A 307 -3.85 -28.90 32.88
C SER A 307 -4.96 -28.74 33.92
N PRO A 308 -4.68 -28.84 35.23
CA PRO A 308 -5.66 -28.53 36.26
C PRO A 308 -6.15 -27.09 36.10
N GLY A 309 -7.44 -26.91 35.79
CA GLY A 309 -8.02 -25.58 35.56
C GLY A 309 -7.92 -25.06 34.13
N ALA A 310 -7.50 -25.88 33.15
CA ALA A 310 -7.65 -25.50 31.75
C ALA A 310 -9.12 -25.37 31.35
N VAL A 311 -9.42 -24.32 30.58
CA VAL A 311 -10.72 -24.06 29.98
C VAL A 311 -10.60 -24.33 28.49
N ILE A 312 -11.28 -25.37 28.00
CA ILE A 312 -11.28 -25.75 26.59
C ILE A 312 -12.71 -25.65 26.10
N GLU A 313 -13.00 -24.66 25.26
CA GLU A 313 -14.37 -24.29 24.87
C GLU A 313 -14.45 -23.82 23.42
N PHE A 314 -15.56 -24.10 22.72
CA PHE A 314 -15.80 -23.60 21.36
C PHE A 314 -14.68 -23.90 20.34
N ASN A 315 -13.90 -24.97 20.52
CA ASN A 315 -12.88 -25.40 19.54
C ASN A 315 -13.42 -26.49 18.63
N ASP A 316 -12.81 -26.66 17.47
CA ASP A 316 -12.93 -27.87 16.65
C ASP A 316 -11.70 -28.75 16.88
N ILE A 317 -11.89 -29.89 17.56
CA ILE A 317 -10.80 -30.81 17.93
C ILE A 317 -11.13 -32.21 17.39
N SER A 318 -10.36 -32.69 16.40
CA SER A 318 -10.71 -33.93 15.68
C SER A 318 -10.48 -35.22 16.49
N ASP A 319 -9.76 -35.17 17.63
CA ASP A 319 -9.63 -36.30 18.57
C ASP A 319 -10.98 -36.76 19.19
N GLY A 320 -12.04 -35.95 19.09
CA GLY A 320 -13.42 -36.30 19.44
C GLY A 320 -13.75 -36.38 20.93
N GLN A 321 -12.75 -36.46 21.82
CA GLN A 321 -12.93 -36.62 23.27
C GLN A 321 -13.68 -35.46 23.94
N LEU A 322 -13.63 -34.26 23.35
CA LEU A 322 -14.25 -33.05 23.88
C LEU A 322 -15.53 -32.64 23.12
N ALA A 323 -15.94 -33.40 22.11
CA ALA A 323 -17.09 -33.07 21.27
C ALA A 323 -18.38 -32.93 22.10
N GLY A 324 -19.09 -31.81 21.92
CA GLY A 324 -20.32 -31.47 22.64
C GLY A 324 -20.13 -30.95 24.07
N ILE A 325 -18.89 -30.88 24.57
CA ILE A 325 -18.57 -30.33 25.89
C ILE A 325 -18.17 -28.87 25.72
N SER A 326 -18.79 -27.96 26.47
CA SER A 326 -18.44 -26.52 26.48
C SER A 326 -18.37 -25.88 25.08
N GLY A 327 -19.26 -26.29 24.16
CA GLY A 327 -19.32 -25.77 22.79
C GLY A 327 -18.26 -26.32 21.84
N ASN A 328 -17.37 -27.22 22.28
CA ASN A 328 -16.41 -27.83 21.36
C ASN A 328 -17.12 -28.77 20.36
N ILE A 329 -16.62 -28.78 19.13
CA ILE A 329 -17.06 -29.65 18.04
C ILE A 329 -15.93 -30.59 17.63
N SER A 330 -16.27 -31.58 16.81
CA SER A 330 -15.31 -32.50 16.20
C SER A 330 -15.82 -32.86 14.82
N SER A 331 -15.47 -32.01 13.86
CA SER A 331 -15.91 -32.12 12.46
C SER A 331 -14.69 -31.91 11.55
N PRO A 332 -14.70 -32.40 10.30
CA PRO A 332 -13.77 -31.89 9.31
C PRO A 332 -13.95 -30.36 9.20
N PRO A 333 -12.86 -29.56 9.27
CA PRO A 333 -12.95 -28.11 9.20
C PRO A 333 -13.30 -27.60 7.79
N LEU A 334 -13.16 -28.45 6.76
CA LEU A 334 -13.45 -28.15 5.35
C LEU A 334 -12.75 -26.88 4.85
N LEU A 335 -11.42 -26.86 4.99
CA LEU A 335 -10.57 -25.79 4.46
C LEU A 335 -10.45 -25.90 2.94
N ALA A 336 -10.32 -24.76 2.26
CA ALA A 336 -10.32 -24.68 0.79
C ALA A 336 -9.13 -25.40 0.14
N ASP A 337 -7.89 -24.98 0.41
CA ASP A 337 -6.68 -25.60 -0.16
C ASP A 337 -5.44 -25.41 0.74
N PRO A 338 -5.41 -26.05 1.92
CA PRO A 338 -4.37 -25.80 2.91
C PRO A 338 -2.96 -26.20 2.43
N ILE A 339 -2.85 -27.16 1.49
CA ILE A 339 -1.52 -27.57 0.97
C ILE A 339 -0.87 -26.48 0.11
N ASN A 340 -1.68 -25.63 -0.52
CA ASN A 340 -1.21 -24.47 -1.29
C ASN A 340 -1.32 -23.15 -0.50
N GLY A 341 -1.66 -23.21 0.80
CA GLY A 341 -1.68 -22.06 1.70
C GLY A 341 -3.02 -21.33 1.81
N ASP A 342 -4.10 -21.90 1.26
CA ASP A 342 -5.46 -21.39 1.43
C ASP A 342 -6.14 -22.08 2.63
N TYR A 343 -6.25 -21.35 3.73
CA TYR A 343 -6.79 -21.84 5.00
C TYR A 343 -8.22 -21.34 5.26
N HIS A 344 -8.89 -20.74 4.27
CA HIS A 344 -10.26 -20.29 4.41
C HIS A 344 -11.21 -21.47 4.61
N LEU A 345 -12.24 -21.25 5.43
CA LEU A 345 -13.37 -22.17 5.55
C LEU A 345 -14.13 -22.25 4.22
N THR A 346 -14.73 -23.40 3.93
CA THR A 346 -15.72 -23.53 2.84
C THR A 346 -17.14 -23.54 3.40
N ALA A 347 -18.13 -23.19 2.57
CA ALA A 347 -19.52 -22.92 2.96
C ALA A 347 -20.25 -24.02 3.75
N ASN A 348 -19.74 -25.26 3.75
CA ASN A 348 -20.34 -26.39 4.49
C ASN A 348 -19.67 -26.69 5.82
N SER A 349 -18.66 -25.89 6.23
CA SER A 349 -17.93 -26.12 7.46
C SER A 349 -18.81 -25.92 8.69
N GLN A 350 -18.69 -26.81 9.68
CA GLN A 350 -19.33 -26.65 10.98
C GLN A 350 -18.61 -25.64 11.87
N CYS A 351 -17.43 -25.16 11.47
CA CYS A 351 -16.69 -24.12 12.18
C CYS A 351 -17.35 -22.74 12.02
N ILE A 352 -18.20 -22.57 11.01
CA ILE A 352 -18.88 -21.31 10.70
C ILE A 352 -19.95 -21.00 11.78
N ASN A 353 -19.85 -19.81 12.36
CA ASN A 353 -20.62 -19.27 13.48
C ASN A 353 -20.60 -20.14 14.76
N ALA A 354 -19.62 -21.04 14.93
CA ALA A 354 -19.57 -21.97 16.06
C ALA A 354 -18.72 -21.47 17.24
N GLY A 355 -18.02 -20.35 17.09
CA GLY A 355 -17.17 -19.74 18.09
C GLY A 355 -17.91 -18.82 19.09
N THR A 356 -17.16 -18.34 20.08
CA THR A 356 -17.58 -17.32 21.06
C THR A 356 -16.90 -15.98 20.80
N ALA A 357 -17.62 -14.87 20.97
CA ALA A 357 -17.03 -13.53 20.90
C ALA A 357 -16.08 -13.21 22.08
N THR A 358 -16.08 -14.02 23.13
CA THR A 358 -15.32 -13.73 24.36
C THR A 358 -13.82 -13.93 24.16
N GLY A 359 -13.09 -12.83 23.99
CA GLY A 359 -11.63 -12.83 23.82
C GLY A 359 -11.17 -12.98 22.37
N ALA A 360 -12.09 -13.16 21.42
CA ALA A 360 -11.80 -13.15 20.00
C ALA A 360 -11.23 -11.78 19.57
N PRO A 361 -10.26 -11.73 18.63
CA PRO A 361 -9.81 -10.48 18.02
C PRO A 361 -10.94 -9.81 17.23
N LEU A 362 -10.79 -8.52 16.93
CA LEU A 362 -11.80 -7.76 16.16
C LEU A 362 -11.76 -8.02 14.65
N THR A 363 -10.65 -8.60 14.17
CA THR A 363 -10.46 -8.98 12.78
C THR A 363 -9.84 -10.37 12.71
N ASP A 364 -10.01 -11.05 11.59
CA ASP A 364 -9.38 -12.33 11.30
C ASP A 364 -7.95 -12.16 10.73
N PHE A 365 -7.38 -13.24 10.18
CA PHE A 365 -5.97 -13.34 9.79
C PHE A 365 -5.61 -12.44 8.60
N GLU A 366 -6.54 -12.27 7.67
CA GLU A 366 -6.47 -11.42 6.48
C GLU A 366 -6.89 -9.96 6.77
N GLY A 367 -7.60 -9.75 7.88
CA GLY A 367 -8.00 -8.43 8.37
C GLY A 367 -9.50 -8.13 8.21
N ASP A 368 -10.30 -9.12 7.81
CA ASP A 368 -11.74 -8.99 7.70
C ASP A 368 -12.42 -8.90 9.08
N PRO A 369 -13.58 -8.22 9.19
CA PRO A 369 -14.26 -8.04 10.47
C PRO A 369 -14.65 -9.36 11.13
N ARG A 370 -14.42 -9.47 12.46
CA ARG A 370 -14.86 -10.60 13.28
C ARG A 370 -15.91 -10.15 14.32
N PRO A 371 -17.12 -10.71 14.32
CA PRO A 371 -17.64 -11.72 13.40
C PRO A 371 -17.99 -11.17 12.00
N TYR A 372 -17.85 -12.00 10.98
CA TYR A 372 -18.40 -11.78 9.64
C TYR A 372 -19.71 -12.56 9.50
N GLY A 373 -20.84 -11.90 9.70
CA GLY A 373 -22.16 -12.52 9.66
C GLY A 373 -22.80 -12.69 11.03
N SER A 374 -23.25 -13.90 11.38
CA SER A 374 -24.15 -14.13 12.52
C SER A 374 -23.45 -14.49 13.84
N GLY A 375 -22.15 -14.81 13.80
CA GLY A 375 -21.37 -15.29 14.93
C GLY A 375 -19.90 -15.39 14.57
N VAL A 376 -19.05 -15.61 15.57
CA VAL A 376 -17.61 -15.80 15.37
C VAL A 376 -17.38 -17.21 14.85
N ASP A 377 -16.48 -17.34 13.88
CA ASP A 377 -16.04 -18.62 13.35
C ASP A 377 -14.92 -19.21 14.20
N VAL A 378 -14.88 -20.53 14.25
CA VAL A 378 -13.78 -21.29 14.86
C VAL A 378 -12.62 -21.32 13.84
N GLY A 379 -11.43 -20.92 14.26
CA GLY A 379 -10.25 -20.78 13.40
C GLY A 379 -9.71 -19.36 13.33
N ALA A 380 -8.59 -19.20 12.61
CA ALA A 380 -7.92 -17.92 12.37
C ALA A 380 -8.62 -17.03 11.34
N ASP A 381 -9.51 -17.61 10.55
CA ASP A 381 -10.17 -16.97 9.42
C ASP A 381 -11.68 -16.90 9.70
N GLU A 382 -12.37 -15.85 9.23
CA GLU A 382 -13.84 -15.81 9.19
C GLU A 382 -14.32 -16.26 7.81
N PHE A 383 -15.37 -17.06 7.77
CA PHE A 383 -16.02 -17.38 6.51
C PHE A 383 -16.74 -16.14 5.99
N VAL A 384 -16.08 -15.45 5.06
CA VAL A 384 -16.67 -14.36 4.31
C VAL A 384 -17.72 -14.92 3.36
N TRP A 385 -18.99 -14.75 3.73
CA TRP A 385 -20.10 -14.94 2.81
C TRP A 385 -19.94 -13.89 1.72
N LEU A 386 -19.51 -14.28 0.51
CA LEU A 386 -19.54 -13.41 -0.66
C LEU A 386 -21.00 -12.98 -0.91
N SER A 387 -21.41 -11.87 -0.30
CA SER A 387 -22.56 -11.08 -0.73
C SER A 387 -22.07 -9.72 -1.19
N ASP A 388 -21.07 -9.71 -2.07
CA ASP A 388 -20.85 -8.56 -2.92
C ASP A 388 -22.01 -8.51 -3.93
N ASN A 389 -22.74 -7.41 -3.89
CA ASN A 389 -23.88 -7.13 -4.77
C ASN A 389 -23.72 -5.81 -5.54
N LEU A 390 -22.52 -5.22 -5.50
CA LEU A 390 -22.21 -3.96 -6.17
C LEU A 390 -21.36 -4.26 -7.38
N ALA A 391 -21.82 -3.84 -8.57
CA ALA A 391 -20.99 -3.94 -9.75
C ALA A 391 -19.72 -3.07 -9.60
N PRO A 392 -18.55 -3.56 -10.07
CA PRO A 392 -17.34 -2.76 -10.14
C PRO A 392 -17.51 -1.61 -11.16
N VAL A 393 -16.54 -0.69 -11.20
CA VAL A 393 -16.47 0.38 -12.20
C VAL A 393 -15.17 0.33 -13.00
N SER A 394 -15.20 0.73 -14.27
CA SER A 394 -14.03 0.74 -15.15
C SER A 394 -13.93 2.00 -16.02
N SER A 395 -12.76 2.16 -16.67
CA SER A 395 -12.51 3.21 -17.64
C SER A 395 -11.41 2.79 -18.63
N VAL A 396 -11.49 3.29 -19.86
CA VAL A 396 -10.49 3.07 -20.92
C VAL A 396 -9.74 4.36 -21.25
N ALA A 397 -8.45 4.24 -21.53
CA ALA A 397 -7.58 5.30 -22.04
C ALA A 397 -6.95 4.89 -23.38
N SER A 398 -6.93 5.83 -24.32
CA SER A 398 -6.31 5.67 -25.63
C SER A 398 -5.73 7.01 -26.12
N PRO A 399 -4.73 7.01 -27.03
CA PRO A 399 -4.24 8.24 -27.62
C PRO A 399 -5.31 8.89 -28.52
N MET A 400 -5.32 10.22 -28.60
CA MET A 400 -6.26 10.94 -29.47
C MET A 400 -5.98 10.72 -30.96
N PHE A 401 -4.69 10.63 -31.32
CA PHE A 401 -4.20 10.34 -32.67
C PHE A 401 -3.21 9.19 -32.62
N ALA A 402 -3.27 8.28 -33.57
CA ALA A 402 -2.46 7.07 -33.59
C ALA A 402 -2.03 6.66 -35.00
N ASP A 403 -0.90 5.96 -35.09
CA ASP A 403 -0.60 5.06 -36.20
C ASP A 403 -1.53 3.82 -36.13
N PRO A 404 -1.60 2.95 -37.16
CA PRO A 404 -2.53 1.82 -37.19
C PRO A 404 -2.43 0.90 -35.97
N ASP A 405 -1.22 0.64 -35.49
CA ASP A 405 -0.98 -0.13 -34.26
C ASP A 405 -0.79 0.81 -33.07
N PHE A 406 -1.72 0.77 -32.12
CA PHE A 406 -1.62 1.60 -30.91
C PHE A 406 -2.14 0.89 -29.66
N THR A 407 -1.60 1.28 -28.51
CA THR A 407 -1.98 0.73 -27.21
C THR A 407 -3.25 1.39 -26.70
N VAL A 408 -4.21 0.57 -26.29
CA VAL A 408 -5.36 0.95 -25.48
C VAL A 408 -5.15 0.32 -24.10
N SER A 409 -5.33 1.10 -23.03
CA SER A 409 -5.22 0.62 -21.65
C SER A 409 -6.52 0.86 -20.90
N TRP A 410 -6.76 0.06 -19.86
CA TRP A 410 -7.95 0.17 -19.03
C TRP A 410 -7.61 -0.12 -17.57
N GLN A 411 -8.48 0.36 -16.71
CA GLN A 411 -8.39 0.17 -15.27
C GLN A 411 -9.78 0.09 -14.68
N GLY A 412 -9.89 -0.47 -13.48
CA GLY A 412 -11.13 -0.51 -12.74
C GLY A 412 -10.92 -0.48 -11.24
N ASN A 413 -12.01 -0.26 -10.53
CA ASN A 413 -12.08 -0.32 -9.09
C ASN A 413 -13.34 -1.05 -8.68
N ASP A 414 -13.22 -2.01 -7.76
CA ASP A 414 -14.36 -2.61 -7.09
C ASP A 414 -14.61 -1.94 -5.73
N GLN A 415 -15.86 -1.54 -5.48
CA GLN A 415 -16.30 -0.97 -4.19
C GLN A 415 -17.06 -2.01 -3.35
N GLY A 416 -17.47 -3.13 -3.94
CA GLY A 416 -18.18 -4.23 -3.30
C GLY A 416 -17.27 -5.14 -2.48
N GLY A 417 -15.99 -5.21 -2.84
CA GLY A 417 -14.92 -5.83 -2.07
C GLY A 417 -14.59 -7.25 -2.51
N SER A 418 -15.30 -7.84 -3.48
CA SER A 418 -14.93 -9.14 -4.04
C SER A 418 -13.74 -9.05 -5.01
N GLY A 419 -13.40 -7.87 -5.49
CA GLY A 419 -12.29 -7.64 -6.42
C GLY A 419 -12.68 -7.94 -7.87
N ILE A 420 -12.01 -7.28 -8.83
CA ILE A 420 -12.29 -7.46 -10.26
C ILE A 420 -11.72 -8.79 -10.75
N ASP A 421 -12.58 -9.64 -11.30
CA ASP A 421 -12.20 -10.89 -11.94
C ASP A 421 -11.61 -10.63 -13.34
N HIS A 422 -12.37 -9.96 -14.21
CA HIS A 422 -11.94 -9.65 -15.59
C HIS A 422 -12.63 -8.42 -16.17
N PHE A 423 -12.17 -8.00 -17.35
CA PHE A 423 -12.77 -6.94 -18.16
C PHE A 423 -13.30 -7.49 -19.49
N ASP A 424 -14.34 -6.86 -20.00
CA ASP A 424 -14.76 -6.96 -21.40
C ASP A 424 -14.65 -5.58 -22.07
N LEU A 425 -14.08 -5.53 -23.27
CA LEU A 425 -13.88 -4.32 -24.04
C LEU A 425 -14.64 -4.40 -25.37
N GLN A 426 -15.32 -3.31 -25.68
CA GLN A 426 -15.96 -3.11 -26.97
C GLN A 426 -15.30 -1.96 -27.73
N VAL A 427 -15.32 -2.09 -29.05
CA VAL A 427 -14.91 -1.05 -29.99
C VAL A 427 -16.04 -0.78 -30.98
N LYS A 428 -16.20 0.47 -31.39
CA LYS A 428 -17.02 0.84 -32.55
C LYS A 428 -16.23 1.75 -33.50
N ASP A 429 -16.49 1.60 -34.79
CA ASP A 429 -15.88 2.39 -35.85
C ASP A 429 -16.82 3.52 -36.28
N GLY A 430 -16.42 4.75 -35.99
CA GLY A 430 -17.19 5.96 -36.28
C GLY A 430 -18.39 6.17 -35.34
N LEU A 431 -18.95 7.39 -35.40
CA LEU A 431 -20.06 7.80 -34.53
C LEU A 431 -21.35 6.98 -34.76
N GLN A 432 -21.58 6.53 -35.99
CA GLN A 432 -22.74 5.73 -36.40
C GLN A 432 -22.46 4.22 -36.38
N GLY A 433 -21.25 3.82 -35.98
CA GLY A 433 -20.87 2.41 -35.85
C GLY A 433 -21.66 1.70 -34.76
N SER A 434 -21.71 0.37 -34.87
CA SER A 434 -22.23 -0.49 -33.81
C SER A 434 -21.09 -0.97 -32.91
N TRP A 435 -21.35 -1.11 -31.61
CA TRP A 435 -20.41 -1.71 -30.68
C TRP A 435 -20.20 -3.19 -31.00
N THR A 436 -18.94 -3.59 -31.06
CA THR A 436 -18.51 -4.97 -31.26
C THR A 436 -17.50 -5.37 -30.19
N ASP A 437 -17.60 -6.60 -29.70
CA ASP A 437 -16.65 -7.14 -28.73
C ASP A 437 -15.26 -7.21 -29.35
N TRP A 438 -14.30 -6.53 -28.71
CA TRP A 438 -12.89 -6.59 -29.10
C TRP A 438 -12.14 -7.62 -28.27
N LEU A 439 -12.28 -7.53 -26.94
CA LEU A 439 -11.70 -8.48 -25.99
C LEU A 439 -12.77 -8.85 -24.96
N THR A 440 -12.91 -10.14 -24.67
CA THR A 440 -13.82 -10.65 -23.64
C THR A 440 -13.02 -11.46 -22.64
N HIS A 441 -13.40 -11.43 -21.36
CA HIS A 441 -12.73 -12.17 -20.29
C HIS A 441 -11.22 -11.92 -20.26
N THR A 442 -10.79 -10.66 -20.36
CA THR A 442 -9.37 -10.32 -20.31
C THR A 442 -8.94 -9.89 -18.91
N HIS A 443 -7.80 -10.43 -18.47
CA HIS A 443 -7.11 -10.04 -17.24
C HIS A 443 -5.93 -9.09 -17.49
N ASN A 444 -5.62 -8.81 -18.77
CA ASN A 444 -4.64 -7.78 -19.10
C ASN A 444 -5.22 -6.41 -18.78
N LEU A 445 -4.36 -5.39 -18.64
CA LEU A 445 -4.76 -3.99 -18.44
C LEU A 445 -4.46 -3.11 -19.66
N GLN A 446 -3.97 -3.72 -20.73
CA GLN A 446 -3.70 -3.06 -22.00
C GLN A 446 -3.62 -4.08 -23.14
N ALA A 447 -3.92 -3.63 -24.35
CA ALA A 447 -3.73 -4.38 -25.59
C ALA A 447 -3.46 -3.44 -26.76
N THR A 448 -2.81 -3.97 -27.79
CA THR A 448 -2.63 -3.26 -29.07
C THR A 448 -3.87 -3.42 -29.93
N TYR A 449 -4.50 -2.30 -30.32
CA TYR A 449 -5.53 -2.28 -31.34
C TYR A 449 -4.91 -1.97 -32.71
N ASN A 450 -5.36 -2.68 -33.74
CA ASN A 450 -4.99 -2.42 -35.13
C ASN A 450 -6.18 -1.74 -35.82
N GLY A 451 -6.05 -0.44 -36.08
CA GLY A 451 -7.09 0.37 -36.74
C GLY A 451 -6.75 0.72 -38.18
N ASN A 452 -7.78 0.99 -38.98
CA ASN A 452 -7.63 1.43 -40.37
C ASN A 452 -7.39 2.94 -40.44
N ILE A 453 -6.47 3.35 -41.32
CA ILE A 453 -6.17 4.77 -41.57
C ILE A 453 -7.45 5.50 -42.04
N GLY A 454 -7.70 6.67 -41.45
CA GLY A 454 -8.86 7.51 -41.75
C GLY A 454 -10.08 7.25 -40.88
N HIS A 455 -10.02 6.27 -39.98
CA HIS A 455 -11.13 5.90 -39.10
C HIS A 455 -10.95 6.49 -37.69
N THR A 456 -12.08 6.73 -37.02
CA THR A 456 -12.12 7.07 -35.60
C THR A 456 -12.74 5.92 -34.83
N TYR A 457 -11.96 5.28 -33.97
CA TYR A 457 -12.42 4.18 -33.12
C TYR A 457 -12.80 4.71 -31.75
N TYR A 458 -13.95 4.29 -31.25
CA TYR A 458 -14.39 4.55 -29.87
C TYR A 458 -14.27 3.27 -29.07
N PHE A 459 -13.84 3.37 -27.82
CA PHE A 459 -13.63 2.23 -26.92
C PHE A 459 -14.49 2.40 -25.67
N GLN A 460 -15.01 1.28 -25.17
CA GLN A 460 -15.66 1.22 -23.86
C GLN A 460 -15.30 -0.07 -23.14
N SER A 461 -15.22 -0.02 -21.83
CA SER A 461 -15.05 -1.21 -20.98
C SER A 461 -16.27 -1.49 -20.11
N ARG A 462 -16.32 -2.71 -19.60
CA ARG A 462 -17.01 -3.04 -18.36
C ARG A 462 -16.14 -3.96 -17.52
N ALA A 463 -16.20 -3.82 -16.20
CA ALA A 463 -15.59 -4.75 -15.26
C ALA A 463 -16.61 -5.78 -14.73
N ILE A 464 -16.12 -6.97 -14.40
CA ILE A 464 -16.86 -8.05 -13.75
C ILE A 464 -16.06 -8.44 -12.51
N ASP A 465 -16.72 -8.60 -11.37
CA ASP A 465 -16.08 -8.98 -10.11
C ASP A 465 -16.13 -10.49 -9.82
N HIS A 466 -15.42 -10.95 -8.79
CA HIS A 466 -15.39 -12.36 -8.39
C HIS A 466 -16.71 -12.86 -7.80
N ALA A 467 -17.63 -11.96 -7.44
CA ALA A 467 -18.99 -12.28 -7.02
C ALA A 467 -19.99 -12.36 -8.19
N GLY A 468 -19.56 -12.05 -9.41
CA GLY A 468 -20.36 -12.10 -10.63
C GLY A 468 -21.21 -10.85 -10.88
N ASN A 469 -20.99 -9.74 -10.16
CA ASN A 469 -21.62 -8.47 -10.50
C ASN A 469 -20.94 -7.86 -11.73
N ILE A 470 -21.74 -7.24 -12.60
CA ILE A 470 -21.32 -6.80 -13.93
C ILE A 470 -21.62 -5.32 -14.08
N GLU A 471 -20.59 -4.54 -14.41
CA GLU A 471 -20.75 -3.14 -14.79
C GLU A 471 -21.55 -3.02 -16.09
N PRO A 472 -22.54 -2.12 -16.19
CA PRO A 472 -23.15 -1.80 -17.47
C PRO A 472 -22.19 -0.99 -18.35
N TYR A 473 -22.16 -1.27 -19.65
CA TYR A 473 -21.38 -0.44 -20.57
C TYR A 473 -21.82 1.03 -20.53
N PRO A 474 -20.88 2.00 -20.63
CA PRO A 474 -21.17 3.43 -20.65
C PRO A 474 -22.15 3.85 -21.75
N GLY A 475 -22.10 3.18 -22.92
CA GLY A 475 -22.90 3.53 -24.09
C GLY A 475 -22.48 4.86 -24.72
N GLY A 476 -23.32 5.43 -25.58
CA GLY A 476 -23.01 6.69 -26.27
C GLY A 476 -21.70 6.61 -27.06
N ASN A 477 -20.73 7.47 -26.72
CA ASN A 477 -19.39 7.49 -27.33
C ASN A 477 -18.34 6.68 -26.56
N GLY A 478 -18.75 5.90 -25.55
CA GLY A 478 -17.84 5.12 -24.73
C GLY A 478 -16.95 5.98 -23.82
N ASP A 479 -15.81 5.43 -23.44
CA ASP A 479 -14.86 6.03 -22.50
C ASP A 479 -13.83 6.93 -23.20
N THR A 480 -13.40 6.55 -24.40
CA THR A 480 -12.36 7.26 -25.16
C THR A 480 -12.50 7.03 -26.67
N SER A 481 -11.78 7.82 -27.47
CA SER A 481 -11.71 7.65 -28.91
C SER A 481 -10.33 7.97 -29.48
N THR A 482 -9.98 7.28 -30.58
CA THR A 482 -8.70 7.45 -31.29
C THR A 482 -8.95 7.61 -32.78
N PHE A 483 -8.43 8.68 -33.36
CA PHE A 483 -8.34 8.83 -34.82
C PHE A 483 -7.03 8.21 -35.33
N VAL A 484 -7.13 7.32 -36.31
CA VAL A 484 -5.95 6.69 -36.94
C VAL A 484 -5.57 7.50 -38.16
N GLY A 485 -4.53 8.33 -38.04
CA GLY A 485 -4.20 9.32 -39.05
C GLY A 485 -3.07 10.25 -38.62
N PRO A 486 -2.72 11.24 -39.47
CA PRO A 486 -1.69 12.22 -39.15
C PRO A 486 -2.02 13.02 -37.90
N ASN A 487 -1.00 13.55 -37.22
CA ASN A 487 -1.17 14.49 -36.11
C ASN A 487 -0.36 15.77 -36.37
N LEU A 488 -1.07 16.82 -36.77
CA LEU A 488 -0.46 18.12 -37.06
C LEU A 488 -0.40 19.06 -35.85
N ALA A 489 -0.83 18.62 -34.66
CA ALA A 489 -1.02 19.49 -33.49
C ALA A 489 0.26 20.20 -33.01
N SER A 490 1.46 19.75 -33.38
CA SER A 490 2.72 20.42 -33.04
C SER A 490 3.17 21.49 -34.06
N SER A 491 2.40 21.70 -35.13
CA SER A 491 2.63 22.76 -36.12
C SER A 491 2.58 24.15 -35.48
N MET A 492 3.23 25.14 -36.08
CA MET A 492 3.32 26.49 -35.53
C MET A 492 3.46 27.58 -36.59
N LYS A 493 3.14 28.81 -36.20
CA LYS A 493 3.36 30.02 -36.99
C LYS A 493 4.13 31.03 -36.14
N ARG A 494 5.07 31.74 -36.74
CA ARG A 494 5.89 32.77 -36.09
C ARG A 494 6.04 33.96 -37.02
N VAL A 495 6.34 35.11 -36.44
CA VAL A 495 6.70 36.34 -37.17
C VAL A 495 8.05 36.82 -36.69
N THR A 496 8.88 37.29 -37.62
CA THR A 496 10.18 37.90 -37.36
C THR A 496 10.14 39.34 -37.87
N LEU A 497 10.65 40.26 -37.06
CA LEU A 497 10.78 41.68 -37.41
C LEU A 497 12.24 42.04 -37.69
N PRO A 498 12.55 42.95 -38.63
CA PRO A 498 13.93 43.28 -39.01
C PRO A 498 14.72 43.97 -37.88
N SER A 499 14.05 44.73 -37.02
CA SER A 499 14.66 45.55 -35.96
C SER A 499 13.99 45.39 -34.58
N GLY A 500 13.13 44.39 -34.40
CA GLY A 500 12.37 44.17 -33.16
C GLY A 500 11.16 45.10 -32.95
N ASP A 501 11.23 46.33 -33.48
CA ASP A 501 10.13 47.30 -33.46
C ASP A 501 9.38 47.34 -34.80
N LEU A 502 8.06 47.46 -34.74
CA LEU A 502 7.18 47.58 -35.91
C LEU A 502 7.03 49.05 -36.33
N SER A 503 7.20 49.34 -37.62
CA SER A 503 6.93 50.67 -38.20
C SER A 503 6.33 50.57 -39.60
N VAL A 504 5.63 51.61 -40.07
CA VAL A 504 5.13 51.67 -41.45
C VAL A 504 6.27 51.43 -42.44
N GLY A 505 6.05 50.58 -43.43
CA GLY A 505 7.07 50.12 -44.38
C GLY A 505 7.98 48.99 -43.85
N SER A 506 7.77 48.52 -42.62
CA SER A 506 8.48 47.34 -42.10
C SER A 506 8.07 46.09 -42.87
N LEU A 507 9.06 45.24 -43.14
CA LEU A 507 8.85 43.90 -43.69
C LEU A 507 8.67 42.91 -42.56
N LEU A 508 7.50 42.29 -42.45
CA LEU A 508 7.22 41.22 -41.49
C LEU A 508 7.44 39.89 -42.18
N THR A 509 8.42 39.12 -41.72
CA THR A 509 8.68 37.78 -42.23
C THR A 509 7.88 36.77 -41.40
N TYR A 510 6.87 36.17 -42.01
CA TYR A 510 6.11 35.07 -41.40
C TYR A 510 6.73 33.73 -41.76
N THR A 511 6.88 32.85 -40.77
CA THR A 511 7.31 31.46 -40.97
C THR A 511 6.28 30.52 -40.37
N ILE A 512 5.75 29.63 -41.20
CA ILE A 512 4.85 28.54 -40.81
C ILE A 512 5.65 27.24 -40.88
N ILE A 513 5.60 26.47 -39.79
CA ILE A 513 6.21 25.14 -39.73
C ILE A 513 5.10 24.13 -39.50
N VAL A 514 4.83 23.31 -40.50
CA VAL A 514 3.87 22.21 -40.44
C VAL A 514 4.62 20.95 -40.02
N ARG A 515 4.22 20.34 -38.91
CA ARG A 515 4.84 19.15 -38.33
C ARG A 515 3.81 18.06 -38.15
N ASN A 516 4.12 16.89 -38.68
CA ASN A 516 3.38 15.66 -38.42
C ASN A 516 4.14 14.80 -37.40
N THR A 517 3.47 14.28 -36.38
CA THR A 517 4.12 13.39 -35.40
C THR A 517 3.86 11.91 -35.65
N GLN A 518 2.93 11.57 -36.54
CA GLN A 518 2.56 10.17 -36.84
C GLN A 518 3.20 9.72 -38.15
N SER A 519 3.46 8.42 -38.27
CA SER A 519 4.09 7.85 -39.47
C SER A 519 3.24 7.99 -40.74
N ILE A 520 1.93 8.20 -40.59
CA ILE A 520 0.99 8.43 -41.70
C ILE A 520 1.15 9.85 -42.23
N ASP A 521 1.54 9.99 -43.49
CA ASP A 521 1.64 11.28 -44.18
C ASP A 521 0.31 12.05 -44.20
N ALA A 522 0.36 13.36 -43.95
CA ALA A 522 -0.79 14.25 -44.05
C ALA A 522 -0.89 14.88 -45.44
N SER A 523 -2.01 14.72 -46.15
CA SER A 523 -2.27 15.47 -47.39
C SER A 523 -2.83 16.85 -47.04
N SER A 524 -1.93 17.75 -46.70
CA SER A 524 -2.29 18.98 -46.01
C SER A 524 -2.68 20.10 -46.96
N ARG A 525 -3.69 20.89 -46.56
CA ARG A 525 -4.07 22.13 -47.23
C ARG A 525 -3.95 23.30 -46.26
N LEU A 526 -3.16 24.29 -46.65
CA LEU A 526 -2.87 25.46 -45.84
C LEU A 526 -3.45 26.70 -46.49
N THR A 527 -4.05 27.57 -45.68
CA THR A 527 -4.50 28.90 -46.09
C THR A 527 -4.20 29.93 -45.01
N ASP A 528 -3.51 31.00 -45.40
CA ASP A 528 -3.07 32.09 -44.55
C ASP A 528 -3.52 33.41 -45.16
N THR A 529 -4.68 33.91 -44.75
CA THR A 529 -5.18 35.21 -45.23
C THR A 529 -4.30 36.31 -44.66
N LEU A 530 -3.79 37.18 -45.54
CA LEU A 530 -2.87 38.22 -45.11
C LEU A 530 -3.55 39.19 -44.14
N PRO A 531 -2.83 39.64 -43.09
CA PRO A 531 -3.39 40.58 -42.12
C PRO A 531 -3.87 41.87 -42.77
N ALA A 532 -4.88 42.49 -42.17
CA ALA A 532 -5.28 43.85 -42.52
C ALA A 532 -4.09 44.83 -42.48
N TYR A 533 -4.13 45.85 -43.33
CA TYR A 533 -3.10 46.89 -43.46
C TYR A 533 -1.72 46.37 -43.88
N THR A 534 -1.65 45.21 -44.52
CA THR A 534 -0.41 44.66 -45.06
C THR A 534 -0.55 44.34 -46.54
N GLN A 535 0.57 44.40 -47.27
CA GLN A 535 0.64 43.95 -48.66
C GLN A 535 1.69 42.85 -48.83
N TYR A 536 1.42 41.89 -49.70
CA TYR A 536 2.38 40.84 -50.03
C TYR A 536 3.63 41.40 -50.72
N VAL A 537 4.82 41.01 -50.26
CA VAL A 537 6.09 41.34 -50.91
C VAL A 537 6.34 40.33 -52.02
N THR A 538 6.33 40.80 -53.27
CA THR A 538 6.50 39.93 -54.44
C THR A 538 7.85 39.22 -54.40
N ASN A 539 7.87 37.92 -54.73
CA ASN A 539 9.04 37.03 -54.69
C ASN A 539 9.60 36.73 -53.29
N SER A 540 8.91 37.07 -52.20
CA SER A 540 9.34 36.73 -50.83
C SER A 540 8.98 35.31 -50.39
N LEU A 541 8.02 34.66 -51.07
CA LEU A 541 7.52 33.34 -50.70
C LEU A 541 8.52 32.23 -51.02
N THR A 542 8.81 31.41 -50.01
CA THR A 542 9.61 30.20 -50.12
C THR A 542 8.88 29.04 -49.43
N SER A 543 9.07 27.84 -49.97
CA SER A 543 8.57 26.58 -49.40
C SER A 543 9.70 25.57 -49.40
N SER A 544 9.86 24.82 -48.31
CA SER A 544 10.84 23.72 -48.25
C SER A 544 10.37 22.45 -48.96
N ALA A 545 9.14 22.44 -49.48
CA ALA A 545 8.51 21.32 -50.16
C ALA A 545 7.77 21.81 -51.42
N GLU A 546 6.58 21.30 -51.69
CA GLU A 546 5.76 21.68 -52.84
C GLU A 546 5.57 23.21 -52.93
N PRO A 547 5.45 23.78 -54.14
CA PRO A 547 5.35 25.22 -54.31
C PRO A 547 4.12 25.79 -53.58
N ALA A 548 4.35 26.80 -52.74
CA ALA A 548 3.30 27.66 -52.22
C ALA A 548 3.03 28.80 -53.23
N SER A 549 1.83 29.37 -53.20
CA SER A 549 1.47 30.53 -54.02
C SER A 549 0.72 31.60 -53.23
N PHE A 550 0.83 32.85 -53.67
CA PHE A 550 -0.05 33.93 -53.23
C PHE A 550 -1.29 33.98 -54.14
N ASP A 551 -2.48 33.95 -53.54
CA ASP A 551 -3.77 34.07 -54.22
C ASP A 551 -4.45 35.38 -53.81
N SER A 552 -4.53 36.33 -54.74
CA SER A 552 -5.17 37.63 -54.51
C SER A 552 -6.71 37.58 -54.51
N GLY A 553 -7.31 36.44 -54.86
CA GLY A 553 -8.76 36.24 -54.88
C GLY A 553 -9.35 35.75 -53.55
N VAL A 554 -8.52 35.50 -52.54
CA VAL A 554 -8.93 34.93 -51.24
C VAL A 554 -8.74 35.94 -50.11
N GLY A 555 -9.86 36.40 -49.54
CA GLY A 555 -9.87 37.45 -48.51
C GLY A 555 -9.54 38.84 -49.06
N ASP A 556 -9.70 39.88 -48.24
CA ASP A 556 -9.59 41.27 -48.71
C ASP A 556 -8.15 41.68 -49.09
N ASN A 557 -7.13 41.01 -48.54
CA ASN A 557 -5.71 41.31 -48.78
C ASN A 557 -4.96 40.17 -49.50
N GLY A 558 -5.69 39.17 -50.02
CA GLY A 558 -5.12 37.93 -50.55
C GLY A 558 -4.67 36.95 -49.46
N ALA A 559 -4.23 35.76 -49.88
CA ALA A 559 -3.80 34.69 -48.98
C ALA A 559 -2.59 33.93 -49.52
N ILE A 560 -1.75 33.41 -48.61
CA ILE A 560 -0.79 32.36 -48.95
C ILE A 560 -1.51 31.02 -48.91
N VAL A 561 -1.42 30.26 -50.00
CA VAL A 561 -2.00 28.93 -50.13
C VAL A 561 -0.89 27.91 -50.42
N TRP A 562 -1.01 26.75 -49.80
CA TRP A 562 -0.11 25.63 -50.04
C TRP A 562 -0.87 24.31 -49.93
N ASN A 563 -0.54 23.36 -50.80
CA ASN A 563 -1.05 22.00 -50.77
C ASN A 563 0.13 21.06 -50.98
N GLY A 564 0.27 20.05 -50.13
CA GLY A 564 1.37 19.09 -50.23
C GLY A 564 1.32 18.01 -49.16
N SER A 565 2.28 17.09 -49.22
CA SER A 565 2.39 16.02 -48.22
C SER A 565 3.26 16.46 -47.05
N VAL A 566 2.87 16.09 -45.82
CA VAL A 566 3.68 16.30 -44.61
C VAL A 566 3.97 14.95 -43.96
N SER A 567 5.19 14.47 -44.11
CA SER A 567 5.67 13.23 -43.46
C SER A 567 6.16 13.49 -42.04
N SER A 568 6.27 12.44 -41.22
CA SER A 568 6.80 12.54 -39.84
C SER A 568 8.28 12.92 -39.76
N ALA A 569 9.06 12.57 -40.78
CA ALA A 569 10.51 12.74 -40.76
C ALA A 569 10.94 14.19 -41.05
N THR A 570 10.17 14.91 -41.87
CA THR A 570 10.59 16.22 -42.39
C THR A 570 9.47 17.25 -42.27
N PRO A 571 9.57 18.22 -41.34
CA PRO A 571 8.65 19.35 -41.29
C PRO A 571 8.66 20.18 -42.57
N VAL A 572 7.49 20.69 -42.96
CA VAL A 572 7.37 21.65 -44.06
C VAL A 572 7.45 23.08 -43.52
N SER A 573 8.36 23.89 -44.07
CA SER A 573 8.51 25.29 -43.73
C SER A 573 8.07 26.17 -44.89
N ILE A 574 7.16 27.11 -44.63
CA ILE A 574 6.70 28.13 -45.57
C ILE A 574 7.03 29.49 -44.99
N THR A 575 7.76 30.30 -45.75
CA THR A 575 8.17 31.65 -45.32
C THR A 575 7.76 32.66 -46.36
N PHE A 576 7.18 33.79 -45.94
CA PHE A 576 6.81 34.90 -46.81
C PHE A 576 6.93 36.23 -46.07
N GLU A 577 7.00 37.32 -46.82
CA GLU A 577 7.06 38.67 -46.27
C GLU A 577 5.82 39.46 -46.65
N VAL A 578 5.36 40.28 -45.71
CA VAL A 578 4.38 41.33 -45.96
C VAL A 578 4.94 42.67 -45.51
N GLU A 579 4.58 43.73 -46.22
CA GLU A 579 4.94 45.10 -45.85
C GLU A 579 3.76 45.76 -45.13
N LEU A 580 4.03 46.44 -44.02
CA LEU A 580 3.02 47.23 -43.31
C LEU A 580 2.72 48.54 -44.07
N LEU A 581 1.45 48.75 -44.42
CA LEU A 581 1.01 49.87 -45.24
C LEU A 581 0.91 51.19 -44.45
N THR A 582 0.94 52.30 -45.19
CA THR A 582 0.90 53.67 -44.62
C THR A 582 -0.43 54.06 -43.98
N ASP A 583 -1.50 53.32 -44.27
CA ASP A 583 -2.83 53.50 -43.70
C ASP A 583 -3.07 52.64 -42.44
N ALA A 584 -2.06 51.90 -41.97
CA ALA A 584 -2.11 51.14 -40.73
C ALA A 584 -2.29 52.08 -39.52
N PRO A 585 -3.32 51.85 -38.67
CA PRO A 585 -3.51 52.63 -37.46
C PRO A 585 -2.33 52.50 -36.48
N ALA A 586 -1.96 53.61 -35.83
CA ALA A 586 -1.00 53.60 -34.73
C ALA A 586 -1.46 52.68 -33.59
N ASN A 587 -0.51 52.03 -32.91
CA ASN A 587 -0.78 51.07 -31.84
C ASN A 587 -1.58 49.80 -32.24
N LEU A 588 -1.73 49.51 -33.54
CA LEU A 588 -2.43 48.29 -33.97
C LEU A 588 -1.49 47.07 -33.91
N PRO A 589 -1.75 46.07 -33.04
CA PRO A 589 -1.07 44.79 -33.14
C PRO A 589 -1.49 44.05 -34.42
N ILE A 590 -0.53 43.43 -35.09
CA ILE A 590 -0.80 42.64 -36.30
C ILE A 590 -0.92 41.17 -35.92
N HIS A 591 -2.13 40.66 -36.02
CA HIS A 591 -2.46 39.25 -35.85
C HIS A 591 -2.50 38.57 -37.22
N ASN A 592 -1.81 37.44 -37.34
CA ASN A 592 -1.90 36.65 -38.55
C ASN A 592 -2.24 35.19 -38.23
N THR A 593 -3.29 34.68 -38.84
CA THR A 593 -3.83 33.34 -38.58
C THR A 593 -3.67 32.46 -39.80
N VAL A 594 -3.15 31.25 -39.59
CA VAL A 594 -3.11 30.19 -40.62
C VAL A 594 -4.08 29.07 -40.24
N PHE A 595 -4.76 28.55 -41.25
CA PHE A 595 -5.55 27.33 -41.18
C PHE A 595 -4.80 26.21 -41.90
N ILE A 596 -4.67 25.05 -41.25
CA ILE A 596 -3.96 23.88 -41.74
C ILE A 596 -4.90 22.69 -41.62
N ASP A 597 -5.43 22.22 -42.75
CA ASP A 597 -6.22 20.99 -42.86
C ASP A 597 -5.27 19.81 -43.03
N ASP A 598 -5.52 18.70 -42.34
CA ASP A 598 -4.75 17.46 -42.41
C ASP A 598 -5.13 16.52 -43.58
N GLY A 599 -6.16 16.88 -44.33
CA GLY A 599 -6.72 16.08 -45.43
C GLY A 599 -7.87 15.17 -44.98
N TRP A 600 -8.23 15.20 -43.70
CA TRP A 600 -9.28 14.38 -43.09
C TRP A 600 -10.37 15.22 -42.43
N ASN A 601 -10.47 16.49 -42.81
CA ASN A 601 -11.36 17.51 -42.23
C ASN A 601 -11.03 17.90 -40.78
N HIS A 602 -9.81 17.66 -40.30
CA HIS A 602 -9.34 18.27 -39.06
C HIS A 602 -8.56 19.55 -39.40
N VAL A 603 -9.18 20.69 -39.10
CA VAL A 603 -8.58 22.00 -39.37
C VAL A 603 -7.91 22.54 -38.11
N LEU A 604 -6.58 22.68 -38.18
CA LEU A 604 -5.76 23.28 -37.16
C LEU A 604 -5.60 24.78 -37.40
N THR A 605 -5.75 25.60 -36.36
CA THR A 605 -5.52 27.05 -36.43
C THR A 605 -4.24 27.44 -35.69
N ARG A 606 -3.36 28.25 -36.31
CA ARG A 606 -2.17 28.81 -35.65
C ARG A 606 -2.08 30.32 -35.83
N LEU A 607 -1.73 31.00 -34.75
CA LEU A 607 -1.67 32.46 -34.68
C LEU A 607 -0.21 32.92 -34.47
N ALA A 608 0.20 33.95 -35.21
CA ALA A 608 1.38 34.74 -34.90
C ALA A 608 0.99 36.19 -34.56
N PHE A 609 1.74 36.78 -33.65
CA PHE A 609 1.53 38.12 -33.13
C PHE A 609 2.77 38.98 -33.37
N ALA A 610 2.59 40.11 -34.06
CA ALA A 610 3.58 41.18 -34.08
C ALA A 610 3.11 42.32 -33.15
N PRO A 611 3.98 42.83 -32.25
CA PRO A 611 3.66 43.92 -31.33
C PRO A 611 3.33 45.21 -32.08
N SER A 612 2.66 46.13 -31.39
CA SER A 612 2.19 47.40 -31.93
C SER A 612 3.32 48.36 -32.29
N HIS A 613 3.09 49.21 -33.30
CA HIS A 613 3.98 50.29 -33.75
C HIS A 613 3.80 51.59 -32.92
N ASP A 614 4.91 52.13 -32.39
CA ASP A 614 5.00 53.49 -31.78
C ASP A 614 5.30 54.58 -32.83
N VAL A 615 4.52 55.66 -32.83
CA VAL A 615 4.76 56.82 -33.71
C VAL A 615 5.77 57.78 -33.07
N TYR A 616 7.00 57.83 -33.57
CA TYR A 616 7.90 58.96 -33.31
C TYR A 616 7.59 60.11 -34.27
N LEU A 617 6.93 61.17 -33.77
CA LEU A 617 6.77 62.43 -34.50
C LEU A 617 8.15 63.07 -34.75
N PRO A 618 8.46 63.56 -35.96
CA PRO A 618 9.69 64.33 -36.17
C PRO A 618 9.64 65.63 -35.38
N LEU A 619 10.65 65.86 -34.54
CA LEU A 619 10.85 67.14 -33.86
C LEU A 619 11.05 68.22 -34.93
N ALA A 620 10.03 69.06 -35.16
CA ALA A 620 10.20 70.28 -35.92
C ALA A 620 11.11 71.22 -35.11
N MET A 621 12.40 71.30 -35.47
CA MET A 621 13.28 72.36 -34.99
C MET A 621 12.72 73.70 -35.47
N LYS A 622 12.15 74.47 -34.55
CA LYS A 622 11.81 75.87 -34.77
C LYS A 622 13.11 76.67 -34.69
N SER A 623 13.59 77.15 -35.84
CA SER A 623 14.65 78.16 -35.89
C SER A 623 14.15 79.46 -35.25
N HIS A 624 14.87 79.95 -34.24
CA HIS A 624 14.83 81.35 -33.81
C HIS A 624 16.24 81.91 -33.80
#